data_AF-A0A1G0HX46-F1
#
_entry.id   AF-A0A1G0HX46-F1
#
_cell.length_a   1.000
_cell.length_b   1.000
_cell.length_c   1.000
_cell.angle_alpha   90.00
_cell.angle_beta   90.00
_cell.angle_gamma   90.00
#
_symmetry.space_group_name_H-M   'P 1'
#
loop_
_entity.id
_entity.type
_entity.pdbx_description
1 polymer ?
#
loop_
_entity_poly.entity_id
_entity_poly.type
_entity_poly.pdbx_seq_one_letter_code
_entity_poly.pdbx_strand_id
1 'polypeptide(L)'
;MPKHIANHSVKTHNNLLGKLNCGLSQKANKTEAARLSQQIRFIANPQKLIELLMQQARDTAIDAVIATQLIQKFGNSYRYHDLSFQIYRILIREKKANAFTFNIFINVAGKWGYFEDAKAAFDRAQQCGLADVVTFNSFINAAGKWGTFEDVQLAFEKAKECNLARVITFNSFINVAGKWGDFKAAQIAFEEAKNRGLADAFTYASFIDAAAKKGDFKAAQKAFEEAKKYGLANVVVFNNFIKAAGNQGDFEAAQKAFEEAKKATSAKGHKLANARTYVCFIGAASKCGRFDAAQQAFDRAQTYGLADEITYACFIDAAGNQGDFKAAQIAFEEAKKLGLANAFTYASFIDAAGKQGDFEAAQAAFKEVTEYGLVDVIMLNSFINAAGKCHQFKAAQAAFEEAKKRGLADEFTYGSFIDVAGKEGYFDAAQKAFEEAKKATNAQGRKLADVVAFNSFINIAGKCHQFKAAKAAFEEAKANHFVDIITLNSFIEAALINGKSQLASTTFKKTYENYLTTLEKTSEHPYAPQIDFHTCNAATAWLMLHAALLSPLDLIFVLIIGKGIHSLNEKTTPVASALEAFACKFFHQVNLFPLQNNPGRWVMQKDELLSQTEIKNLPLDIQYNRHTGYTFV
;
A
#
# COMPACT_ATOMS: atom_id res chain seq x y z
N MET A 1 8.41 36.19 28.27
CA MET A 1 7.23 36.28 27.37
C MET A 1 6.09 35.24 27.56
N PRO A 2 5.96 34.41 28.63
CA PRO A 2 4.77 33.53 28.76
C PRO A 2 3.51 34.19 29.36
N LYS A 3 3.67 35.18 30.26
CA LYS A 3 2.53 35.76 31.02
C LYS A 3 1.60 36.66 30.19
N HIS A 4 2.10 37.32 29.15
CA HIS A 4 1.29 38.17 28.29
C HIS A 4 0.37 37.38 27.33
N ILE A 5 0.76 36.17 26.91
CA ILE A 5 -0.06 35.30 26.05
C ILE A 5 -1.23 34.70 26.84
N ALA A 6 -1.00 34.30 28.10
CA ALA A 6 -2.06 33.80 28.99
C ALA A 6 -3.13 34.86 29.29
N ASN A 7 -2.73 36.10 29.59
CA ASN A 7 -3.68 37.18 29.87
C ASN A 7 -4.45 37.67 28.62
N HIS A 8 -3.83 37.62 27.43
CA HIS A 8 -4.53 37.93 26.19
C HIS A 8 -5.54 36.84 25.84
N SER A 9 -5.19 35.56 26.04
CA SER A 9 -6.04 34.38 25.85
C SER A 9 -7.26 34.38 26.77
N VAL A 10 -7.09 34.72 28.05
CA VAL A 10 -8.19 34.78 29.02
C VAL A 10 -9.13 35.95 28.72
N LYS A 11 -8.60 37.10 28.27
CA LYS A 11 -9.43 38.23 27.83
C LYS A 11 -10.25 37.92 26.57
N THR A 12 -9.67 37.24 25.57
CA THR A 12 -10.45 36.79 24.39
C THR A 12 -11.47 35.72 24.76
N HIS A 13 -11.15 34.82 25.69
CA HIS A 13 -12.08 33.81 26.22
C HIS A 13 -13.30 34.44 26.90
N ASN A 14 -13.08 35.44 27.77
CA ASN A 14 -14.16 36.14 28.47
C ASN A 14 -15.00 37.04 27.53
N ASN A 15 -14.39 37.61 26.48
CA ASN A 15 -15.13 38.37 25.47
C ASN A 15 -16.03 37.48 24.58
N LEU A 16 -15.61 36.24 24.31
CA LEU A 16 -16.43 35.27 23.59
C LEU A 16 -17.62 34.81 24.44
N LEU A 17 -17.35 34.55 25.73
CA LEU A 17 -18.37 34.20 26.74
C LEU A 17 -19.42 35.31 26.93
N GLY A 18 -18.99 36.58 26.98
CA GLY A 18 -19.90 37.72 27.10
C GLY A 18 -20.82 37.89 25.89
N LYS A 19 -20.36 37.56 24.68
CA LYS A 19 -21.17 37.63 23.45
C LYS A 19 -22.12 36.45 23.26
N LEU A 20 -21.79 35.28 23.83
CA LEU A 20 -22.67 34.12 23.86
C LEU A 20 -23.84 34.28 24.86
N ASN A 21 -23.70 35.20 25.83
CA ASN A 21 -24.70 35.46 26.88
C ASN A 21 -25.75 36.53 26.51
N CYS A 22 -25.57 37.26 25.41
CA CYS A 22 -26.55 38.23 24.92
C CYS A 22 -27.31 37.61 23.75
N GLY A 23 -28.62 37.39 23.93
CA GLY A 23 -29.51 36.78 22.93
C GLY A 23 -29.32 37.35 21.53
N LEU A 24 -29.03 36.45 20.58
CA LEU A 24 -28.82 36.78 19.17
C LEU A 24 -30.16 37.16 18.53
N SER A 25 -30.37 38.47 18.36
CA SER A 25 -31.45 38.99 17.51
C SER A 25 -31.18 38.67 16.03
N GLN A 26 -32.26 38.33 15.31
CA GLN A 26 -32.31 37.66 14.00
C GLN A 26 -31.68 38.36 12.77
N LYS A 27 -30.73 39.30 12.89
CA LYS A 27 -30.23 40.06 11.72
C LYS A 27 -28.71 40.18 11.49
N ALA A 28 -27.85 39.46 12.22
CA ALA A 28 -26.38 39.61 12.09
C ALA A 28 -25.62 38.31 11.71
N ASN A 29 -26.09 37.53 10.74
CA ASN A 29 -25.73 36.10 10.64
C ASN A 29 -24.57 35.66 9.71
N LYS A 30 -23.72 36.55 9.16
CA LYS A 30 -22.58 36.11 8.31
C LYS A 30 -21.21 36.62 8.75
N THR A 31 -21.12 37.88 9.17
CA THR A 31 -19.86 38.53 9.52
C THR A 31 -19.36 38.15 10.92
N GLU A 32 -20.27 37.87 11.86
CA GLU A 32 -19.94 37.46 13.23
C GLU A 32 -19.56 35.98 13.34
N ALA A 33 -20.21 35.09 12.57
CA ALA A 33 -19.82 33.68 12.44
C ALA A 33 -18.38 33.53 11.88
N ALA A 34 -17.99 34.37 10.92
CA ALA A 34 -16.63 34.41 10.38
C ALA A 34 -15.60 34.90 11.42
N ARG A 35 -15.96 35.87 12.26
CA ARG A 35 -15.13 36.35 13.40
C ARG A 35 -14.99 35.28 14.49
N LEU A 36 -16.07 34.58 14.84
CA LEU A 36 -16.02 33.45 15.78
C LEU A 36 -15.13 32.32 15.24
N SER A 37 -15.26 31.99 13.95
CA SER A 37 -14.41 31.02 13.24
C SER A 37 -12.92 31.38 13.31
N GLN A 38 -12.58 32.67 13.19
CA GLN A 38 -11.21 33.17 13.36
C GLN A 38 -10.70 33.06 14.81
N GLN A 39 -11.55 33.33 15.80
CA GLN A 39 -11.19 33.26 17.23
C GLN A 39 -11.08 31.82 17.75
N ILE A 40 -11.83 30.88 17.17
CA ILE A 40 -11.73 29.45 17.43
C ILE A 40 -10.30 28.93 17.19
N ARG A 41 -9.46 29.59 16.36
CA ARG A 41 -8.05 29.23 16.14
C ARG A 41 -7.22 29.14 17.43
N PHE A 42 -7.52 29.92 18.47
CA PHE A 42 -6.68 30.08 19.67
C PHE A 42 -7.24 29.43 20.96
N ILE A 43 -8.15 28.46 20.85
CA ILE A 43 -8.81 27.87 22.03
C ILE A 43 -7.85 26.99 22.83
N ALA A 44 -7.59 27.40 24.07
CA ALA A 44 -6.72 26.70 25.03
C ALA A 44 -7.44 25.56 25.80
N ASN A 45 -8.79 25.52 25.82
CA ASN A 45 -9.57 24.47 26.50
C ASN A 45 -10.79 24.01 25.67
N PRO A 46 -10.67 22.93 24.88
CA PRO A 46 -11.73 22.42 24.00
C PRO A 46 -12.97 21.88 24.73
N GLN A 47 -12.80 21.29 25.92
CA GLN A 47 -13.90 20.68 26.69
C GLN A 47 -14.85 21.73 27.27
N LYS A 48 -14.31 22.83 27.80
CA LYS A 48 -15.13 23.93 28.35
C LYS A 48 -15.98 24.62 27.28
N LEU A 49 -15.49 24.71 26.04
CA LEU A 49 -16.26 25.21 24.91
C LEU A 49 -17.46 24.31 24.59
N ILE A 50 -17.28 23.00 24.71
CA ILE A 50 -18.34 22.02 24.47
C ILE A 50 -19.37 22.06 25.58
N GLU A 51 -18.98 22.20 26.85
CA GLU A 51 -19.92 22.41 27.97
C GLU A 51 -20.82 23.64 27.73
N LEU A 52 -20.25 24.73 27.22
CA LEU A 52 -21.01 25.95 26.88
C LEU A 52 -21.92 25.75 25.67
N LEU A 53 -21.46 25.06 24.62
CA LEU A 53 -22.30 24.65 23.49
C LEU A 53 -23.42 23.70 23.94
N MET A 54 -23.15 22.82 24.92
CA MET A 54 -24.13 21.91 25.53
C MET A 54 -25.14 22.63 26.41
N GLN A 55 -24.76 23.73 27.08
CA GLN A 55 -25.72 24.61 27.78
C GLN A 55 -26.60 25.34 26.77
N GLN A 56 -26.03 25.92 25.71
CA GLN A 56 -26.79 26.61 24.65
C GLN A 56 -27.65 25.66 23.79
N ALA A 57 -27.34 24.36 23.76
CA ALA A 57 -28.17 23.33 23.14
C ALA A 57 -29.55 23.23 23.79
N ARG A 58 -29.61 23.38 25.13
CA ARG A 58 -30.87 23.33 25.88
C ARG A 58 -31.78 24.52 25.59
N ASP A 59 -31.21 25.63 25.10
CA ASP A 59 -31.89 26.89 24.85
C ASP A 59 -32.15 27.19 23.36
N THR A 60 -32.15 26.15 22.49
CA THR A 60 -32.46 26.20 21.02
C THR A 60 -31.49 26.95 20.10
N ALA A 61 -30.38 27.52 20.59
CA ALA A 61 -29.52 28.44 19.83
C ALA A 61 -28.23 27.85 19.19
N ILE A 62 -28.09 26.53 19.00
CA ILE A 62 -26.92 26.02 18.26
C ILE A 62 -26.97 26.44 16.78
N ASP A 63 -25.96 27.20 16.34
CA ASP A 63 -25.67 27.49 14.93
C ASP A 63 -24.99 26.27 14.27
N ALA A 64 -25.69 25.62 13.34
CA ALA A 64 -25.23 24.45 12.61
C ALA A 64 -23.92 24.70 11.83
N VAL A 65 -23.66 25.94 11.40
CA VAL A 65 -22.43 26.31 10.68
C VAL A 65 -21.24 26.26 11.62
N ILE A 66 -21.37 26.85 12.80
CA ILE A 66 -20.30 26.88 13.81
C ILE A 66 -20.01 25.46 14.30
N ALA A 67 -21.06 24.69 14.62
CA ALA A 67 -20.90 23.30 15.04
C ALA A 67 -20.24 22.44 13.95
N THR A 68 -20.59 22.63 12.68
CA THR A 68 -19.97 21.88 11.57
C THR A 68 -18.49 22.25 11.37
N GLN A 69 -18.13 23.53 11.53
CA GLN A 69 -16.71 23.95 11.50
C GLN A 69 -15.91 23.36 12.67
N LEU A 70 -16.52 23.24 13.85
CA LEU A 70 -15.90 22.60 15.01
C LEU A 70 -15.70 21.10 14.79
N ILE A 71 -16.66 20.39 14.17
CA ILE A 71 -16.47 18.99 13.76
C ILE A 71 -15.26 18.87 12.83
N GLN A 72 -15.15 19.74 11.82
CA GLN A 72 -14.01 19.73 10.90
C GLN A 72 -12.67 20.01 11.61
N LYS A 73 -12.64 20.94 12.56
CA LYS A 73 -11.42 21.30 13.27
C LYS A 73 -10.98 20.20 14.24
N PHE A 74 -11.87 19.81 15.15
CA PHE A 74 -11.56 18.78 16.16
C PHE A 74 -11.37 17.42 15.51
N GLY A 75 -12.16 17.10 14.49
CA GLY A 75 -12.04 15.88 13.71
C GLY A 75 -10.75 15.79 12.90
N ASN A 76 -10.01 16.89 12.68
CA ASN A 76 -8.69 16.81 12.06
C ASN A 76 -7.54 16.54 13.04
N SER A 77 -7.80 16.64 14.36
CA SER A 77 -6.82 16.42 15.41
C SER A 77 -6.96 15.04 16.02
N TYR A 78 -5.87 14.27 16.10
CA TYR A 78 -5.84 12.96 16.74
C TYR A 78 -6.33 13.00 18.19
N ARG A 79 -5.98 14.06 18.94
CA ARG A 79 -6.34 14.17 20.36
C ARG A 79 -7.80 14.55 20.63
N TYR A 80 -8.51 15.09 19.63
CA TYR A 80 -9.81 15.73 19.83
C TYR A 80 -10.90 15.20 18.91
N HIS A 81 -10.66 14.12 18.15
CA HIS A 81 -11.69 13.61 17.24
C HIS A 81 -12.95 13.17 17.98
N ASP A 82 -12.86 12.65 19.20
CA ASP A 82 -14.04 12.25 20.01
C ASP A 82 -15.01 13.40 20.26
N LEU A 83 -14.49 14.62 20.38
CA LEU A 83 -15.29 15.83 20.55
C LEU A 83 -16.12 16.11 19.29
N SER A 84 -15.58 15.80 18.11
CA SER A 84 -16.32 15.96 16.84
C SER A 84 -17.53 14.99 16.76
N PHE A 85 -17.41 13.80 17.35
CA PHE A 85 -18.50 12.81 17.41
C PHE A 85 -19.61 13.26 18.36
N GLN A 86 -19.26 13.85 19.50
CA GLN A 86 -20.24 14.42 20.42
C GLN A 86 -21.03 15.56 19.77
N ILE A 87 -20.35 16.50 19.11
CA ILE A 87 -20.99 17.62 18.41
C ILE A 87 -21.90 17.11 17.29
N TYR A 88 -21.46 16.11 16.52
CA TYR A 88 -22.28 15.48 15.49
C TYR A 88 -23.55 14.85 16.08
N ARG A 89 -23.44 14.06 17.16
CA ARG A 89 -24.61 13.44 17.82
C ARG A 89 -25.62 14.48 18.31
N ILE A 90 -25.15 15.63 18.81
CA ILE A 90 -26.01 16.76 19.20
C ILE A 90 -26.74 17.33 17.97
N LEU A 91 -26.03 17.63 16.88
CA LEU A 91 -26.66 18.15 15.66
C LEU A 91 -27.72 17.20 15.08
N ILE A 92 -27.49 15.89 15.19
CA ILE A 92 -28.45 14.86 14.79
C ILE A 92 -29.67 14.84 15.71
N ARG A 93 -29.48 14.92 17.03
CA ARG A 93 -30.57 14.97 18.02
C ARG A 93 -31.46 16.20 17.83
N GLU A 94 -30.84 17.35 17.60
CA GLU A 94 -31.53 18.64 17.40
C GLU A 94 -32.11 18.82 15.99
N LYS A 95 -31.95 17.82 15.09
CA LYS A 95 -32.37 17.89 13.68
C LYS A 95 -31.80 19.11 12.92
N LYS A 96 -30.57 19.52 13.26
CA LYS A 96 -29.87 20.66 12.65
C LYS A 96 -28.76 20.27 11.68
N ALA A 97 -28.55 18.97 11.46
CA ALA A 97 -27.55 18.48 10.50
C ALA A 97 -27.98 18.77 9.06
N ASN A 98 -27.02 19.19 8.23
CA ASN A 98 -27.19 19.36 6.79
C ASN A 98 -26.21 18.47 6.00
N ALA A 99 -26.27 18.50 4.66
CA ALA A 99 -25.38 17.72 3.79
C ALA A 99 -23.89 17.94 4.14
N PHE A 100 -23.49 19.18 4.40
CA PHE A 100 -22.11 19.52 4.78
C PHE A 100 -21.69 18.92 6.12
N THR A 101 -22.59 18.86 7.11
CA THR A 101 -22.38 18.18 8.39
C THR A 101 -22.10 16.69 8.18
N PHE A 102 -22.90 16.00 7.37
CA PHE A 102 -22.70 14.57 7.05
C PHE A 102 -21.38 14.36 6.30
N ASN A 103 -21.07 15.19 5.30
CA ASN A 103 -19.85 15.08 4.50
C ASN A 103 -18.59 15.18 5.36
N ILE A 104 -18.54 16.17 6.26
CA ILE A 104 -17.42 16.33 7.18
C ILE A 104 -17.34 15.17 8.15
N PHE A 105 -18.46 14.76 8.74
CA PHE A 105 -18.45 13.69 9.72
C PHE A 105 -18.03 12.34 9.11
N ILE A 106 -18.55 11.98 7.94
CA ILE A 106 -18.13 10.77 7.20
C ILE A 106 -16.63 10.82 6.88
N ASN A 107 -16.12 11.97 6.44
CA ASN A 107 -14.69 12.13 6.15
C ASN A 107 -13.83 12.04 7.43
N VAL A 108 -14.29 12.60 8.56
CA VAL A 108 -13.58 12.52 9.85
C VAL A 108 -13.60 11.08 10.39
N ALA A 109 -14.76 10.44 10.44
CA ALA A 109 -14.90 9.05 10.86
C ALA A 109 -14.07 8.12 9.95
N GLY A 110 -14.15 8.33 8.64
CA GLY A 110 -13.33 7.66 7.63
C GLY A 110 -11.84 8.02 7.66
N LYS A 111 -11.42 9.11 8.30
CA LYS A 111 -9.99 9.41 8.50
C LYS A 111 -9.41 8.57 9.64
N TRP A 112 -10.18 8.39 10.70
CA TRP A 112 -9.73 7.73 11.93
C TRP A 112 -10.10 6.24 12.01
N GLY A 113 -10.84 5.72 11.03
CA GLY A 113 -11.17 4.30 10.96
C GLY A 113 -12.45 3.89 11.68
N TYR A 114 -13.28 4.84 12.10
CA TYR A 114 -14.61 4.61 12.67
C TYR A 114 -15.63 4.32 11.55
N PHE A 115 -15.47 3.18 10.89
CA PHE A 115 -16.25 2.83 9.70
C PHE A 115 -17.76 2.72 9.99
N GLU A 116 -18.14 2.08 11.10
CA GLU A 116 -19.56 1.93 11.48
C GLU A 116 -20.25 3.27 11.71
N ASP A 117 -19.59 4.23 12.37
CA ASP A 117 -20.12 5.59 12.52
C ASP A 117 -20.22 6.31 11.17
N ALA A 118 -19.24 6.11 10.27
CA ALA A 118 -19.28 6.66 8.92
C ALA A 118 -20.44 6.06 8.09
N LYS A 119 -20.70 4.76 8.21
CA LYS A 119 -21.80 4.05 7.56
C LYS A 119 -23.16 4.48 8.10
N ALA A 120 -23.32 4.55 9.42
CA ALA A 120 -24.53 5.06 10.04
C ALA A 120 -24.84 6.51 9.63
N ALA A 121 -23.81 7.36 9.51
CA ALA A 121 -23.97 8.73 9.02
C ALA A 121 -24.35 8.80 7.54
N PHE A 122 -23.76 7.93 6.71
CA PHE A 122 -24.10 7.80 5.28
C PHE A 122 -25.55 7.35 5.08
N ASP A 123 -25.96 6.27 5.75
CA ASP A 123 -27.32 5.74 5.68
C ASP A 123 -28.35 6.79 6.15
N ARG A 124 -28.02 7.54 7.21
CA ARG A 124 -28.88 8.61 7.70
C ARG A 124 -28.96 9.80 6.74
N ALA A 125 -27.85 10.18 6.10
CA ALA A 125 -27.85 11.21 5.06
C ALA A 125 -28.76 10.81 3.89
N GLN A 126 -28.75 9.54 3.49
CA GLN A 126 -29.64 9.00 2.47
C GLN A 126 -31.11 9.03 2.90
N GLN A 127 -31.41 8.54 4.11
CA GLN A 127 -32.77 8.55 4.67
C GLN A 127 -33.37 9.97 4.79
N CYS A 128 -32.53 10.96 5.12
CA CYS A 128 -32.95 12.35 5.22
C CYS A 128 -33.04 13.07 3.85
N GLY A 129 -32.66 12.42 2.74
CA GLY A 129 -32.59 13.07 1.42
C GLY A 129 -31.52 14.16 1.33
N LEU A 130 -30.51 14.11 2.21
CA LEU A 130 -29.42 15.09 2.32
C LEU A 130 -28.10 14.60 1.71
N ALA A 131 -28.07 13.37 1.18
CA ALA A 131 -26.89 12.81 0.53
C ALA A 131 -26.64 13.49 -0.84
N ASP A 132 -25.45 14.04 -1.01
CA ASP A 132 -24.98 14.64 -2.25
C ASP A 132 -23.76 13.90 -2.84
N VAL A 133 -23.23 14.39 -3.95
CA VAL A 133 -22.04 13.81 -4.61
C VAL A 133 -20.85 13.69 -3.65
N VAL A 134 -20.68 14.66 -2.75
CA VAL A 134 -19.58 14.67 -1.77
C VAL A 134 -19.84 13.65 -0.66
N THR A 135 -21.11 13.41 -0.28
CA THR A 135 -21.49 12.36 0.67
C THR A 135 -21.08 11.00 0.17
N PHE A 136 -21.49 10.65 -1.06
CA PHE A 136 -21.14 9.38 -1.70
C PHE A 136 -19.63 9.23 -1.89
N ASN A 137 -18.95 10.28 -2.36
CA ASN A 137 -17.50 10.26 -2.52
C ASN A 137 -16.75 10.05 -1.18
N SER A 138 -17.16 10.76 -0.13
CA SER A 138 -16.56 10.63 1.20
C SER A 138 -16.76 9.23 1.76
N PHE A 139 -17.95 8.65 1.57
CA PHE A 139 -18.25 7.30 2.00
C PHE A 139 -17.48 6.24 1.18
N ILE A 140 -17.43 6.35 -0.15
CA ILE A 140 -16.62 5.45 -1.01
C ILE A 140 -15.15 5.43 -0.57
N ASN A 141 -14.58 6.59 -0.23
CA ASN A 141 -13.21 6.66 0.27
C ASN A 141 -13.05 6.08 1.68
N ALA A 142 -14.04 6.24 2.56
CA ALA A 142 -14.04 5.67 3.90
C ALA A 142 -14.20 4.14 3.87
N ALA A 143 -15.19 3.64 3.14
CA ALA A 143 -15.42 2.21 2.89
C ALA A 143 -14.22 1.57 2.20
N GLY A 144 -13.64 2.25 1.20
CA GLY A 144 -12.45 1.78 0.50
C GLY A 144 -11.20 1.66 1.36
N LYS A 145 -11.15 2.31 2.52
CA LYS A 145 -10.04 2.17 3.49
C LYS A 145 -10.36 1.19 4.61
N TRP A 146 -11.59 1.17 5.09
CA TRP A 146 -11.93 0.57 6.38
C TRP A 146 -13.17 -0.33 6.37
N GLY A 147 -13.95 -0.33 5.31
CA GLY A 147 -15.12 -1.18 5.11
C GLY A 147 -14.79 -2.36 4.20
N THR A 148 -15.82 -2.96 3.60
CA THR A 148 -15.64 -4.00 2.59
C THR A 148 -15.73 -3.44 1.17
N PHE A 149 -15.24 -4.19 0.18
CA PHE A 149 -15.37 -3.78 -1.21
C PHE A 149 -16.84 -3.81 -1.69
N GLU A 150 -17.67 -4.67 -1.11
CA GLU A 150 -19.12 -4.70 -1.36
C GLU A 150 -19.79 -3.40 -0.90
N ASP A 151 -19.40 -2.83 0.25
CA ASP A 151 -19.91 -1.53 0.69
C ASP A 151 -19.56 -0.41 -0.32
N VAL A 152 -18.36 -0.47 -0.91
CA VAL A 152 -17.90 0.45 -1.96
C VAL A 152 -18.73 0.30 -3.24
N GLN A 153 -18.94 -0.93 -3.70
CA GLN A 153 -19.74 -1.22 -4.88
C GLN A 153 -21.19 -0.78 -4.70
N LEU A 154 -21.81 -1.11 -3.56
CA LEU A 154 -23.19 -0.73 -3.27
C LEU A 154 -23.36 0.80 -3.25
N ALA A 155 -22.42 1.52 -2.64
CA ALA A 155 -22.44 2.98 -2.64
C ALA A 155 -22.28 3.58 -4.05
N PHE A 156 -21.44 2.96 -4.89
CA PHE A 156 -21.23 3.40 -6.27
C PHE A 156 -22.46 3.16 -7.15
N GLU A 157 -23.07 1.97 -7.08
CA GLU A 157 -24.31 1.67 -7.81
C GLU A 157 -25.46 2.59 -7.38
N LYS A 158 -25.67 2.76 -6.06
CA LYS A 158 -26.65 3.72 -5.55
C LYS A 158 -26.39 5.16 -6.02
N ALA A 159 -25.13 5.60 -6.09
CA ALA A 159 -24.80 6.91 -6.62
C ALA A 159 -25.21 7.07 -8.10
N LYS A 160 -25.12 5.99 -8.90
CA LYS A 160 -25.57 5.97 -10.29
C LYS A 160 -27.10 5.99 -10.38
N GLU A 161 -27.79 5.18 -9.59
CA GLU A 161 -29.26 5.15 -9.51
C GLU A 161 -29.84 6.52 -9.12
N CYS A 162 -29.19 7.21 -8.17
CA CYS A 162 -29.58 8.56 -7.77
C CYS A 162 -29.16 9.67 -8.75
N ASN A 163 -28.50 9.34 -9.87
CA ASN A 163 -27.90 10.30 -10.81
C ASN A 163 -26.91 11.29 -10.16
N LEU A 164 -26.24 10.85 -9.10
CA LEU A 164 -25.22 11.62 -8.37
C LEU A 164 -23.79 11.21 -8.74
N ALA A 165 -23.60 10.15 -9.52
CA ALA A 165 -22.31 9.72 -10.03
C ALA A 165 -21.73 10.75 -11.02
N ARG A 166 -20.69 11.47 -10.58
CA ARG A 166 -19.91 12.41 -11.40
C ARG A 166 -18.46 11.95 -11.52
N VAL A 167 -17.62 12.72 -12.24
CA VAL A 167 -16.18 12.44 -12.41
C VAL A 167 -15.47 12.08 -11.10
N ILE A 168 -15.75 12.80 -10.01
CA ILE A 168 -15.14 12.55 -8.69
C ILE A 168 -15.56 11.18 -8.12
N THR A 169 -16.81 10.76 -8.35
CA THR A 169 -17.34 9.46 -7.91
C THR A 169 -16.66 8.32 -8.67
N PHE A 170 -16.55 8.44 -9.99
CA PHE A 170 -15.83 7.47 -10.83
C PHE A 170 -14.35 7.40 -10.46
N ASN A 171 -13.68 8.54 -10.29
CA ASN A 171 -12.26 8.60 -9.91
C ASN A 171 -11.99 7.90 -8.58
N SER A 172 -12.86 8.10 -7.59
CA SER A 172 -12.69 7.48 -6.27
C SER A 172 -13.00 5.99 -6.30
N PHE A 173 -14.04 5.57 -7.04
CA PHE A 173 -14.33 4.15 -7.23
C PHE A 173 -13.20 3.42 -7.95
N ILE A 174 -12.68 3.94 -9.07
CA ILE A 174 -11.55 3.34 -9.81
C ILE A 174 -10.30 3.22 -8.93
N ASN A 175 -9.97 4.27 -8.17
CA ASN A 175 -8.83 4.26 -7.26
C ASN A 175 -9.00 3.21 -6.14
N VAL A 176 -10.19 3.11 -5.55
CA VAL A 176 -10.48 2.12 -4.50
C VAL A 176 -10.48 0.70 -5.08
N ALA A 177 -11.18 0.45 -6.19
CA ALA A 177 -11.16 -0.84 -6.88
C ALA A 177 -9.75 -1.29 -7.24
N GLY A 178 -8.91 -0.36 -7.72
CA GLY A 178 -7.49 -0.62 -7.96
C GLY A 178 -6.68 -0.97 -6.70
N LYS A 179 -7.01 -0.41 -5.54
CA LYS A 179 -6.37 -0.76 -4.25
C LYS A 179 -6.80 -2.13 -3.73
N TRP A 180 -8.06 -2.49 -3.94
CA TRP A 180 -8.64 -3.79 -3.55
C TRP A 180 -8.31 -4.92 -4.54
N GLY A 181 -7.62 -4.62 -5.65
CA GLY A 181 -7.20 -5.62 -6.64
C GLY A 181 -8.30 -6.04 -7.62
N ASP A 182 -9.52 -5.51 -7.50
CA ASP A 182 -10.60 -5.72 -8.45
C ASP A 182 -10.46 -4.78 -9.67
N PHE A 183 -9.49 -5.13 -10.51
CA PHE A 183 -9.25 -4.42 -11.76
C PHE A 183 -10.41 -4.52 -12.75
N LYS A 184 -11.24 -5.58 -12.69
CA LYS A 184 -12.39 -5.71 -13.60
C LYS A 184 -13.42 -4.63 -13.29
N ALA A 185 -13.76 -4.43 -12.02
CA ALA A 185 -14.62 -3.34 -11.59
C ALA A 185 -14.04 -1.97 -11.97
N ALA A 186 -12.72 -1.77 -11.76
CA ALA A 186 -12.04 -0.54 -12.17
C ALA A 186 -12.13 -0.29 -13.69
N GLN A 187 -11.98 -1.33 -14.51
CA GLN A 187 -12.04 -1.27 -15.97
C GLN A 187 -13.45 -0.96 -16.47
N ILE A 188 -14.48 -1.61 -15.92
CA ILE A 188 -15.88 -1.33 -16.26
C ILE A 188 -16.22 0.13 -15.97
N ALA A 189 -15.88 0.61 -14.76
CA ALA A 189 -16.12 1.99 -14.37
C ALA A 189 -15.32 3.00 -15.23
N PHE A 190 -14.10 2.65 -15.65
CA PHE A 190 -13.28 3.48 -16.53
C PHE A 190 -13.90 3.64 -17.92
N GLU A 191 -14.31 2.53 -18.55
CA GLU A 191 -14.96 2.59 -19.87
C GLU A 191 -16.34 3.27 -19.78
N GLU A 192 -17.08 3.06 -18.70
CA GLU A 192 -18.34 3.78 -18.45
C GLU A 192 -18.11 5.30 -18.31
N ALA A 193 -17.08 5.73 -17.56
CA ALA A 193 -16.73 7.14 -17.44
C ALA A 193 -16.34 7.76 -18.79
N LYS A 194 -15.63 7.01 -19.64
CA LYS A 194 -15.28 7.43 -21.01
C LYS A 194 -16.53 7.57 -21.89
N ASN A 195 -17.41 6.57 -21.89
CA ASN A 195 -18.63 6.58 -22.70
C ASN A 195 -19.58 7.70 -22.30
N ARG A 196 -19.58 8.10 -21.02
CA ARG A 196 -20.35 9.25 -20.50
C ARG A 196 -19.67 10.61 -20.74
N GLY A 197 -18.46 10.65 -21.31
CA GLY A 197 -17.67 11.88 -21.48
C GLY A 197 -17.23 12.52 -20.16
N LEU A 198 -17.18 11.74 -19.08
CA LEU A 198 -16.82 12.21 -17.73
C LEU A 198 -15.33 12.01 -17.40
N ALA A 199 -14.60 11.24 -18.21
CA ALA A 199 -13.21 10.89 -17.93
C ALA A 199 -12.29 12.11 -18.06
N ASP A 200 -11.62 12.47 -16.96
CA ASP A 200 -10.62 13.54 -16.88
C ASP A 200 -9.21 12.98 -16.66
N ALA A 201 -8.21 13.87 -16.55
CA ALA A 201 -6.83 13.49 -16.28
C ALA A 201 -6.69 12.63 -15.01
N PHE A 202 -7.52 12.85 -13.97
CA PHE A 202 -7.51 12.03 -12.76
C PHE A 202 -8.13 10.66 -13.00
N THR A 203 -9.17 10.54 -13.84
CA THR A 203 -9.74 9.26 -14.26
C THR A 203 -8.68 8.38 -14.93
N TYR A 204 -7.95 8.94 -15.90
CA TYR A 204 -6.86 8.24 -16.57
C TYR A 204 -5.72 7.89 -15.60
N ALA A 205 -5.32 8.81 -14.72
CA ALA A 205 -4.24 8.54 -13.77
C ALA A 205 -4.60 7.42 -12.76
N SER A 206 -5.83 7.42 -12.23
CA SER A 206 -6.33 6.37 -11.33
C SER A 206 -6.41 5.01 -12.02
N PHE A 207 -6.85 4.97 -13.28
CA PHE A 207 -6.90 3.73 -14.05
C PHE A 207 -5.49 3.20 -14.37
N ILE A 208 -4.54 4.07 -14.74
CA ILE A 208 -3.14 3.67 -14.96
C ILE A 208 -2.53 3.08 -13.68
N ASP A 209 -2.74 3.68 -12.50
CA ASP A 209 -2.24 3.13 -11.23
C ASP A 209 -2.93 1.80 -10.87
N ALA A 210 -4.23 1.65 -11.15
CA ALA A 210 -4.95 0.39 -10.96
C ALA A 210 -4.44 -0.73 -11.88
N ALA A 211 -4.25 -0.43 -13.18
CA ALA A 211 -3.69 -1.36 -14.16
C ALA A 211 -2.26 -1.77 -13.78
N ALA A 212 -1.43 -0.80 -13.35
CA ALA A 212 -0.08 -1.05 -12.88
C ALA A 212 -0.02 -1.99 -11.66
N LYS A 213 -0.95 -1.85 -10.70
CA LYS A 213 -1.04 -2.72 -9.53
C LYS A 213 -1.49 -4.13 -9.88
N LYS A 214 -2.34 -4.28 -10.90
CA LYS A 214 -2.77 -5.58 -11.42
C LYS A 214 -1.67 -6.30 -12.21
N GLY A 215 -0.68 -5.57 -12.71
CA GLY A 215 0.32 -6.08 -13.66
C GLY A 215 -0.13 -5.99 -15.13
N ASP A 216 -1.26 -5.36 -15.43
CA ASP A 216 -1.72 -5.15 -16.81
C ASP A 216 -1.11 -3.87 -17.40
N PHE A 217 0.19 -3.93 -17.69
CA PHE A 217 0.90 -2.78 -18.24
C PHE A 217 0.40 -2.38 -19.64
N LYS A 218 -0.18 -3.32 -20.41
CA LYS A 218 -0.76 -3.02 -21.73
C LYS A 218 -1.97 -2.09 -21.61
N ALA A 219 -2.87 -2.36 -20.66
CA ALA A 219 -3.99 -1.48 -20.37
C ALA A 219 -3.51 -0.09 -19.90
N ALA A 220 -2.49 -0.06 -19.04
CA ALA A 220 -1.87 1.19 -18.59
C ALA A 220 -1.29 2.02 -19.76
N GLN A 221 -0.58 1.37 -20.68
CA GLN A 221 0.01 2.00 -21.85
C GLN A 221 -1.05 2.52 -22.82
N LYS A 222 -2.10 1.74 -23.10
CA LYS A 222 -3.22 2.19 -23.94
C LYS A 222 -3.90 3.43 -23.36
N ALA A 223 -4.19 3.41 -22.05
CA ALA A 223 -4.78 4.55 -21.37
C ALA A 223 -3.87 5.79 -21.38
N PHE A 224 -2.55 5.60 -21.25
CA PHE A 224 -1.58 6.70 -21.33
C PHE A 224 -1.54 7.33 -22.72
N GLU A 225 -1.50 6.54 -23.78
CA GLU A 225 -1.53 7.04 -25.17
C GLU A 225 -2.87 7.72 -25.50
N GLU A 226 -4.00 7.17 -25.03
CA GLU A 226 -5.31 7.83 -25.13
C GLU A 226 -5.32 9.18 -24.40
N ALA A 227 -4.81 9.25 -23.16
CA ALA A 227 -4.72 10.49 -22.41
C ALA A 227 -3.86 11.55 -23.12
N LYS A 228 -2.77 11.16 -23.77
CA LYS A 228 -1.95 12.06 -24.60
C LYS A 228 -2.74 12.55 -25.81
N LYS A 229 -3.40 11.65 -26.55
CA LYS A 229 -4.22 11.99 -27.72
C LYS A 229 -5.32 13.01 -27.40
N TYR A 230 -5.93 12.90 -26.22
CA TYR A 230 -6.98 13.82 -25.78
C TYR A 230 -6.45 15.07 -25.06
N GLY A 231 -5.12 15.26 -24.94
CA GLY A 231 -4.54 16.39 -24.22
C GLY A 231 -4.78 16.37 -22.70
N LEU A 232 -5.12 15.20 -22.15
CA LEU A 232 -5.40 14.97 -20.73
C LEU A 232 -4.16 14.52 -19.93
N ALA A 233 -3.05 14.22 -20.61
CA ALA A 233 -1.80 13.79 -19.98
C ALA A 233 -1.11 14.93 -19.22
N ASN A 234 -1.50 15.12 -17.95
CA ASN A 234 -0.84 16.05 -17.03
C ASN A 234 0.30 15.36 -16.25
N VAL A 235 0.97 16.11 -15.35
CA VAL A 235 2.06 15.59 -14.52
C VAL A 235 1.70 14.33 -13.72
N VAL A 236 0.45 14.20 -13.26
CA VAL A 236 0.00 13.03 -12.50
C VAL A 236 -0.10 11.80 -13.40
N VAL A 237 -0.63 11.96 -14.62
CA VAL A 237 -0.72 10.89 -15.62
C VAL A 237 0.68 10.40 -16.00
N PHE A 238 1.62 11.30 -16.30
CA PHE A 238 3.01 10.96 -16.59
C PHE A 238 3.68 10.24 -15.41
N ASN A 239 3.55 10.76 -14.19
CA ASN A 239 4.16 10.16 -13.00
C ASN A 239 3.62 8.75 -12.72
N ASN A 240 2.31 8.54 -12.87
CA ASN A 240 1.70 7.22 -12.69
C ASN A 240 2.16 6.25 -13.77
N PHE A 241 2.29 6.68 -15.03
CA PHE A 241 2.80 5.84 -16.11
C PHE A 241 4.29 5.50 -15.94
N ILE A 242 5.15 6.45 -15.57
CA ILE A 242 6.58 6.18 -15.28
C ILE A 242 6.71 5.15 -14.15
N LYS A 243 5.92 5.30 -13.08
CA LYS A 243 5.87 4.34 -11.98
C LYS A 243 5.38 2.97 -12.44
N ALA A 244 4.35 2.92 -13.30
CA ALA A 244 3.82 1.69 -13.87
C ALA A 244 4.85 0.94 -14.72
N ALA A 245 5.55 1.66 -15.60
CA ALA A 245 6.61 1.11 -16.44
C ALA A 245 7.76 0.54 -15.59
N GLY A 246 8.17 1.28 -14.54
CA GLY A 246 9.16 0.81 -13.58
C GLY A 246 8.73 -0.45 -12.83
N ASN A 247 7.46 -0.56 -12.43
CA ASN A 247 6.93 -1.77 -11.78
C ASN A 247 6.94 -2.99 -12.73
N GLN A 248 6.73 -2.76 -14.03
CA GLN A 248 6.76 -3.81 -15.04
C GLN A 248 8.19 -4.23 -15.44
N GLY A 249 9.20 -3.42 -15.11
CA GLY A 249 10.57 -3.61 -15.59
C GLY A 249 10.84 -3.00 -16.97
N ASP A 250 9.89 -2.25 -17.55
CA ASP A 250 10.03 -1.60 -18.86
C ASP A 250 10.73 -0.25 -18.71
N PHE A 251 12.06 -0.28 -18.71
CA PHE A 251 12.87 0.94 -18.59
C PHE A 251 12.71 1.88 -19.80
N GLU A 252 12.55 1.34 -21.01
CA GLU A 252 12.46 2.15 -22.23
C GLU A 252 11.19 3.00 -22.23
N ALA A 253 10.04 2.40 -21.86
CA ALA A 253 8.79 3.14 -21.71
C ALA A 253 8.89 4.21 -20.60
N ALA A 254 9.52 3.87 -19.46
CA ALA A 254 9.73 4.82 -18.37
C ALA A 254 10.62 6.00 -18.80
N GLN A 255 11.72 5.74 -19.50
CA GLN A 255 12.66 6.75 -19.99
C GLN A 255 12.03 7.63 -21.06
N LYS A 256 11.31 7.04 -22.01
CA LYS A 256 10.60 7.79 -23.04
C LYS A 256 9.57 8.75 -22.43
N ALA A 257 8.74 8.26 -21.51
CA ALA A 257 7.76 9.09 -20.82
C ALA A 257 8.40 10.18 -19.96
N PHE A 258 9.54 9.89 -19.32
CA PHE A 258 10.30 10.88 -18.55
C PHE A 258 10.88 11.99 -19.42
N GLU A 259 11.47 11.65 -20.57
CA GLU A 259 11.99 12.64 -21.52
C GLU A 259 10.87 13.44 -22.19
N GLU A 260 9.73 12.82 -22.50
CA GLU A 260 8.51 13.51 -22.93
C GLU A 260 8.03 14.50 -21.86
N ALA A 261 7.96 14.09 -20.60
CA ALA A 261 7.55 14.96 -19.48
C ALA A 261 8.49 16.15 -19.27
N LYS A 262 9.80 15.99 -19.50
CA LYS A 262 10.79 17.07 -19.42
C LYS A 262 10.62 18.12 -20.52
N LYS A 263 10.22 17.69 -21.72
CA LYS A 263 9.99 18.57 -22.87
C LYS A 263 8.60 19.21 -22.85
N ALA A 264 7.62 18.55 -22.23
CA ALA A 264 6.25 19.01 -22.17
C ALA A 264 6.07 20.20 -21.19
N THR A 265 5.15 21.10 -21.56
CA THR A 265 4.64 22.16 -20.70
C THR A 265 3.15 21.97 -20.44
N SER A 266 2.71 22.28 -19.23
CA SER A 266 1.28 22.35 -18.89
C SER A 266 0.55 23.41 -19.72
N ALA A 267 -0.78 23.36 -19.74
CA ALA A 267 -1.62 24.39 -20.38
C ALA A 267 -1.38 25.82 -19.84
N LYS A 268 -0.72 25.95 -18.68
CA LYS A 268 -0.32 27.22 -18.06
C LYS A 268 1.13 27.62 -18.39
N GLY A 269 1.81 26.91 -19.29
CA GLY A 269 3.19 27.18 -19.71
C GLY A 269 4.28 26.67 -18.77
N HIS A 270 3.95 26.09 -17.61
CA HIS A 270 4.95 25.53 -16.70
C HIS A 270 5.50 24.20 -17.22
N LYS A 271 6.81 23.96 -17.06
CA LYS A 271 7.41 22.64 -17.31
C LYS A 271 6.66 21.56 -16.55
N LEU A 272 6.36 20.45 -17.22
CA LEU A 272 5.55 19.38 -16.66
C LEU A 272 6.33 18.54 -15.65
N ALA A 273 7.62 18.28 -15.91
CA ALA A 273 8.50 17.58 -14.97
C ALA A 273 8.79 18.43 -13.71
N ASN A 274 8.45 17.87 -12.55
CA ASN A 274 8.72 18.45 -11.22
C ASN A 274 9.51 17.46 -10.34
N ALA A 275 9.80 17.81 -9.08
CA ALA A 275 10.48 16.93 -8.12
C ALA A 275 9.86 15.52 -8.08
N ARG A 276 8.52 15.43 -8.08
CA ARG A 276 7.81 14.15 -8.08
C ARG A 276 8.04 13.32 -9.34
N THR A 277 8.18 13.96 -10.50
CA THR A 277 8.54 13.27 -11.76
C THR A 277 9.93 12.66 -11.69
N TYR A 278 10.91 13.38 -11.13
CA TYR A 278 12.26 12.84 -10.90
C TYR A 278 12.23 11.68 -9.90
N VAL A 279 11.51 11.79 -8.78
CA VAL A 279 11.30 10.69 -7.82
C VAL A 279 10.71 9.45 -8.50
N CYS A 280 9.65 9.62 -9.29
CA CYS A 280 9.02 8.51 -10.02
C CYS A 280 10.00 7.83 -10.98
N PHE A 281 10.85 8.60 -11.67
CA PHE A 281 11.84 8.06 -12.59
C PHE A 281 13.03 7.40 -11.88
N ILE A 282 13.56 7.97 -10.78
CA ILE A 282 14.60 7.37 -9.94
C ILE A 282 14.12 5.99 -9.44
N GLY A 283 12.90 5.94 -8.89
CA GLY A 283 12.29 4.70 -8.43
C GLY A 283 12.07 3.69 -9.57
N ALA A 284 11.62 4.14 -10.74
CA ALA A 284 11.44 3.28 -11.91
C ALA A 284 12.77 2.73 -12.44
N ALA A 285 13.79 3.58 -12.58
CA ALA A 285 15.12 3.19 -13.02
C ALA A 285 15.77 2.19 -12.07
N SER A 286 15.68 2.42 -10.75
CA SER A 286 16.12 1.46 -9.72
C SER A 286 15.37 0.14 -9.83
N LYS A 287 14.05 0.16 -10.00
CA LYS A 287 13.28 -1.06 -10.26
C LYS A 287 13.61 -1.74 -11.58
N CYS A 288 14.25 -1.10 -12.54
CA CYS A 288 14.68 -1.75 -13.79
C CYS A 288 16.17 -2.13 -13.80
N GLY A 289 16.88 -2.09 -12.66
CA GLY A 289 18.32 -2.40 -12.64
C GLY A 289 19.22 -1.27 -13.19
N ARG A 290 18.65 -0.11 -13.52
CA ARG A 290 19.34 1.01 -14.19
C ARG A 290 19.75 2.08 -13.19
N PHE A 291 20.63 1.72 -12.26
CA PHE A 291 21.10 2.65 -11.23
C PHE A 291 21.87 3.85 -11.83
N ASP A 292 22.57 3.64 -12.93
CA ASP A 292 23.22 4.67 -13.74
C ASP A 292 22.24 5.79 -14.15
N ALA A 293 21.05 5.43 -14.62
CA ALA A 293 20.02 6.39 -14.98
C ALA A 293 19.37 7.04 -13.75
N ALA A 294 19.23 6.30 -12.65
CA ALA A 294 18.74 6.83 -11.38
C ALA A 294 19.67 7.91 -10.82
N GLN A 295 21.00 7.67 -10.83
CA GLN A 295 22.02 8.64 -10.44
C GLN A 295 21.96 9.90 -11.31
N GLN A 296 21.95 9.76 -12.64
CA GLN A 296 21.88 10.92 -13.53
C GLN A 296 20.61 11.76 -13.32
N ALA A 297 19.48 11.12 -13.00
CA ALA A 297 18.25 11.83 -12.68
C ALA A 297 18.34 12.56 -11.34
N PHE A 298 18.97 11.93 -10.33
CA PHE A 298 19.22 12.55 -9.03
C PHE A 298 20.15 13.77 -9.15
N ASP A 299 21.28 13.65 -9.83
CA ASP A 299 22.24 14.74 -10.04
C ASP A 299 21.59 15.93 -10.76
N ARG A 300 20.73 15.65 -11.75
CA ARG A 300 19.93 16.67 -12.45
C ARG A 300 18.90 17.32 -11.53
N ALA A 301 18.23 16.54 -10.69
CA ALA A 301 17.28 17.08 -9.72
C ALA A 301 17.98 18.03 -8.74
N GLN A 302 19.19 17.69 -8.28
CA GLN A 302 20.02 18.57 -7.46
C GLN A 302 20.42 19.84 -8.22
N THR A 303 20.92 19.69 -9.46
CA THR A 303 21.34 20.81 -10.32
C THR A 303 20.20 21.80 -10.58
N TYR A 304 18.96 21.31 -10.72
CA TYR A 304 17.78 22.15 -10.92
C TYR A 304 17.14 22.67 -9.62
N GLY A 305 17.69 22.35 -8.44
CA GLY A 305 17.10 22.71 -7.16
C GLY A 305 15.74 22.06 -6.90
N LEU A 306 15.50 20.90 -7.50
CA LEU A 306 14.26 20.11 -7.37
C LEU A 306 14.39 18.99 -6.33
N ALA A 307 15.59 18.70 -5.84
CA ALA A 307 15.82 17.64 -4.87
C ALA A 307 15.32 18.05 -3.47
N ASP A 308 14.18 17.48 -3.08
CA ASP A 308 13.54 17.62 -1.77
C ASP A 308 13.80 16.39 -0.86
N GLU A 309 13.23 16.35 0.35
CA GLU A 309 13.43 15.24 1.28
C GLU A 309 13.02 13.89 0.69
N ILE A 310 11.98 13.89 -0.16
CA ILE A 310 11.45 12.70 -0.84
C ILE A 310 12.43 12.22 -1.92
N THR A 311 13.08 13.15 -2.62
CA THR A 311 14.07 12.85 -3.66
C THR A 311 15.31 12.17 -3.07
N TYR A 312 15.84 12.69 -1.96
CA TYR A 312 16.95 12.05 -1.24
C TYR A 312 16.56 10.66 -0.69
N ALA A 313 15.41 10.53 -0.03
CA ALA A 313 14.95 9.24 0.48
C ALA A 313 14.77 8.19 -0.64
N CYS A 314 14.19 8.59 -1.78
CA CYS A 314 14.02 7.71 -2.93
C CYS A 314 15.36 7.28 -3.54
N PHE A 315 16.34 8.18 -3.61
CA PHE A 315 17.67 7.86 -4.13
C PHE A 315 18.47 6.95 -3.18
N ILE A 316 18.39 7.18 -1.86
CA ILE A 316 19.01 6.31 -0.84
C ILE A 316 18.44 4.89 -0.91
N ASP A 317 17.10 4.75 -1.01
CA ASP A 317 16.48 3.44 -1.20
C ASP A 317 16.92 2.80 -2.54
N ALA A 318 16.97 3.60 -3.61
CA ALA A 318 17.43 3.14 -4.92
C ALA A 318 18.86 2.61 -4.89
N ALA A 319 19.78 3.30 -4.21
CA ALA A 319 21.17 2.91 -4.04
C ALA A 319 21.32 1.67 -3.16
N GLY A 320 20.56 1.61 -2.05
CA GLY A 320 20.49 0.42 -1.18
C GLY A 320 19.99 -0.82 -1.89
N ASN A 321 19.00 -0.69 -2.78
CA ASN A 321 18.48 -1.80 -3.59
C ASN A 321 19.49 -2.32 -4.63
N GLN A 322 20.43 -1.48 -5.06
CA GLN A 322 21.34 -1.78 -6.17
C GLN A 322 22.73 -2.23 -5.73
N GLY A 323 22.96 -2.37 -4.43
CA GLY A 323 24.26 -2.77 -3.93
C GLY A 323 25.22 -1.60 -3.67
N ASP A 324 24.88 -0.36 -4.04
CA ASP A 324 25.77 0.80 -3.89
C ASP A 324 25.51 1.54 -2.57
N PHE A 325 25.94 0.93 -1.46
CA PHE A 325 25.79 1.54 -0.13
C PHE A 325 26.58 2.85 0.01
N LYS A 326 27.67 3.01 -0.73
CA LYS A 326 28.49 4.23 -0.67
C LYS A 326 27.72 5.42 -1.21
N ALA A 327 27.03 5.27 -2.35
CA ALA A 327 26.15 6.30 -2.87
C ALA A 327 25.01 6.65 -1.89
N ALA A 328 24.43 5.63 -1.25
CA ALA A 328 23.41 5.83 -0.21
C ALA A 328 23.94 6.64 0.98
N GLN A 329 25.16 6.35 1.45
CA GLN A 329 25.81 7.05 2.56
C GLN A 329 26.16 8.50 2.21
N ILE A 330 26.69 8.74 1.01
CA ILE A 330 27.00 10.11 0.54
C ILE A 330 25.72 10.96 0.49
N ALA A 331 24.66 10.44 -0.12
CA ALA A 331 23.39 11.15 -0.23
C ALA A 331 22.73 11.36 1.15
N PHE A 332 22.87 10.42 2.08
CA PHE A 332 22.36 10.56 3.44
C PHE A 332 23.08 11.68 4.21
N GLU A 333 24.41 11.72 4.16
CA GLU A 333 25.20 12.77 4.79
C GLU A 333 24.96 14.15 4.15
N GLU A 334 24.75 14.20 2.83
CA GLU A 334 24.35 15.42 2.14
C GLU A 334 22.97 15.91 2.58
N ALA A 335 21.98 15.01 2.65
CA ALA A 335 20.63 15.33 3.13
C ALA A 335 20.66 15.89 4.56
N LYS A 336 21.52 15.35 5.44
CA LYS A 336 21.73 15.86 6.80
C LYS A 336 22.31 17.27 6.79
N LYS A 337 23.37 17.51 6.01
CA LYS A 337 24.00 18.85 5.88
C LYS A 337 23.03 19.91 5.36
N LEU A 338 22.12 19.53 4.48
CA LEU A 338 21.10 20.41 3.91
C LEU A 338 19.88 20.59 4.81
N GLY A 339 19.78 19.86 5.93
CA GLY A 339 18.59 19.87 6.79
C GLY A 339 17.36 19.22 6.16
N LEU A 340 17.55 18.38 5.14
CA LEU A 340 16.49 17.67 4.41
C LEU A 340 16.26 16.25 4.94
N ALA A 341 17.07 15.78 5.90
CA ALA A 341 16.91 14.46 6.49
C ALA A 341 15.71 14.43 7.45
N ASN A 342 14.66 13.70 7.06
CA ASN A 342 13.47 13.46 7.89
C ASN A 342 13.35 11.97 8.25
N ALA A 343 12.29 11.58 8.96
CA ALA A 343 12.05 10.18 9.35
C ALA A 343 12.09 9.21 8.15
N PHE A 344 11.59 9.61 6.97
CA PHE A 344 11.66 8.78 5.77
C PHE A 344 13.10 8.60 5.27
N THR A 345 13.91 9.66 5.27
CA THR A 345 15.32 9.61 4.86
C THR A 345 16.13 8.65 5.74
N TYR A 346 15.95 8.72 7.07
CA TYR A 346 16.58 7.80 8.03
C TYR A 346 16.09 6.36 7.84
N ALA A 347 14.78 6.15 7.66
CA ALA A 347 14.21 4.82 7.45
C ALA A 347 14.76 4.16 6.16
N SER A 348 14.89 4.93 5.07
CA SER A 348 15.50 4.47 3.82
C SER A 348 16.98 4.12 3.99
N PHE A 349 17.73 4.92 4.75
CA PHE A 349 19.15 4.64 5.02
C PHE A 349 19.35 3.39 5.88
N ILE A 350 18.55 3.21 6.93
CA ILE A 350 18.58 2.02 7.80
C ILE A 350 18.26 0.75 7.00
N ASP A 351 17.24 0.78 6.14
CA ASP A 351 16.94 -0.37 5.27
C ASP A 351 18.05 -0.63 4.25
N ALA A 352 18.65 0.42 3.68
CA ALA A 352 19.82 0.29 2.80
C ALA A 352 21.02 -0.35 3.52
N ALA A 353 21.34 0.08 4.74
CA ALA A 353 22.40 -0.50 5.56
C ALA A 353 22.12 -1.97 5.90
N GLY A 354 20.86 -2.29 6.26
CA GLY A 354 20.41 -3.65 6.50
C GLY A 354 20.53 -4.57 5.29
N LYS A 355 20.22 -4.09 4.08
CA LYS A 355 20.40 -4.87 2.82
C LYS A 355 21.87 -5.23 2.54
N GLN A 356 22.80 -4.47 3.11
CA GLN A 356 24.23 -4.58 2.87
C GLN A 356 24.97 -5.30 3.99
N GLY A 357 24.25 -5.69 5.05
CA GLY A 357 24.84 -6.31 6.23
C GLY A 357 25.59 -5.34 7.15
N ASP A 358 25.52 -4.02 6.91
CA ASP A 358 26.16 -3.01 7.74
C ASP A 358 25.25 -2.61 8.91
N PHE A 359 25.24 -3.47 9.93
CA PHE A 359 24.45 -3.22 11.13
C PHE A 359 24.93 -2.00 11.92
N GLU A 360 26.23 -1.69 11.89
CA GLU A 360 26.80 -0.56 12.63
C GLU A 360 26.25 0.77 12.11
N ALA A 361 26.21 0.95 10.79
CA ALA A 361 25.60 2.13 10.17
C ALA A 361 24.10 2.23 10.47
N ALA A 362 23.37 1.10 10.40
CA ALA A 362 21.94 1.05 10.73
C ALA A 362 21.69 1.44 12.21
N GLN A 363 22.50 0.94 13.13
CA GLN A 363 22.41 1.21 14.56
C GLN A 363 22.78 2.66 14.89
N ALA A 364 23.81 3.21 14.26
CA ALA A 364 24.20 4.61 14.44
C ALA A 364 23.08 5.57 14.01
N ALA A 365 22.52 5.36 12.82
CA ALA A 365 21.40 6.16 12.31
C ALA A 365 20.15 6.03 13.19
N PHE A 366 19.84 4.81 13.68
CA PHE A 366 18.70 4.59 14.56
C PHE A 366 18.88 5.25 15.95
N LYS A 367 20.11 5.25 16.49
CA LYS A 367 20.41 5.96 17.73
C LYS A 367 20.25 7.47 17.57
N GLU A 368 20.79 8.02 16.50
CA GLU A 368 20.69 9.45 16.20
C GLU A 368 19.23 9.92 16.05
N VAL A 369 18.40 9.21 15.29
CA VAL A 369 16.98 9.57 15.13
C VAL A 369 16.18 9.42 16.44
N THR A 370 16.61 8.51 17.32
CA THR A 370 16.06 8.36 18.67
C THR A 370 16.38 9.58 19.54
N GLU A 371 17.59 10.10 19.46
CA GLU A 371 18.00 11.31 20.19
C GLU A 371 17.24 12.56 19.70
N TYR A 372 16.87 12.63 18.42
CA TYR A 372 16.02 13.69 17.88
C TYR A 372 14.52 13.54 18.22
N GLY A 373 14.10 12.42 18.82
CA GLY A 373 12.70 12.17 19.15
C GLY A 373 11.80 11.93 17.92
N LEU A 374 12.39 11.54 16.77
CA LEU A 374 11.70 11.32 15.49
C LEU A 374 11.32 9.85 15.26
N VAL A 375 11.32 9.02 16.30
CA VAL A 375 11.02 7.59 16.18
C VAL A 375 9.52 7.37 16.07
N ASP A 376 9.09 6.95 14.89
CA ASP A 376 7.74 6.47 14.61
C ASP A 376 7.73 4.95 14.33
N VAL A 377 6.56 4.42 13.99
CA VAL A 377 6.37 3.00 13.66
C VAL A 377 7.18 2.57 12.42
N ILE A 378 7.34 3.46 11.44
CA ILE A 378 8.07 3.18 10.20
C ILE A 378 9.55 2.98 10.52
N MET A 379 10.12 3.85 11.36
CA MET A 379 11.52 3.76 11.80
C MET A 379 11.82 2.45 12.53
N LEU A 380 10.95 2.06 13.45
CA LEU A 380 11.08 0.83 14.23
C LEU A 380 11.01 -0.40 13.31
N ASN A 381 10.08 -0.43 12.36
CA ASN A 381 9.94 -1.51 11.40
C ASN A 381 11.16 -1.62 10.47
N SER A 382 11.66 -0.49 9.95
CA SER A 382 12.90 -0.46 9.16
C SER A 382 14.09 -1.00 9.95
N PHE A 383 14.22 -0.63 11.23
CA PHE A 383 15.31 -1.11 12.08
C PHE A 383 15.18 -2.60 12.45
N ILE A 384 13.97 -3.09 12.77
CA ILE A 384 13.71 -4.52 13.00
C ILE A 384 14.12 -5.35 11.77
N ASN A 385 13.71 -4.90 10.57
CA ASN A 385 14.06 -5.58 9.32
C ASN A 385 15.57 -5.54 9.05
N ALA A 386 16.21 -4.38 9.24
CA ALA A 386 17.65 -4.23 9.06
C ALA A 386 18.45 -5.12 10.03
N ALA A 387 18.06 -5.14 11.31
CA ALA A 387 18.64 -6.01 12.32
C ALA A 387 18.47 -7.49 11.95
N GLY A 388 17.30 -7.89 11.44
CA GLY A 388 17.05 -9.24 10.95
C GLY A 388 17.94 -9.62 9.76
N LYS A 389 18.07 -8.75 8.77
CA LYS A 389 18.97 -8.98 7.61
C LYS A 389 20.44 -9.09 8.01
N CYS A 390 20.84 -8.46 9.11
CA CYS A 390 22.20 -8.53 9.66
C CYS A 390 22.41 -9.63 10.71
N HIS A 391 21.43 -10.54 10.90
CA HIS A 391 21.47 -11.62 11.89
C HIS A 391 21.61 -11.13 13.35
N GLN A 392 21.09 -9.93 13.65
CA GLN A 392 21.12 -9.30 14.97
C GLN A 392 19.78 -9.42 15.68
N PHE A 393 19.34 -10.65 15.96
CA PHE A 393 18.04 -10.93 16.57
C PHE A 393 17.79 -10.16 17.89
N LYS A 394 18.82 -10.04 18.75
CA LYS A 394 18.70 -9.30 20.03
C LYS A 394 18.31 -7.83 19.82
N ALA A 395 18.88 -7.19 18.81
CA ALA A 395 18.56 -5.81 18.48
C ALA A 395 17.15 -5.68 17.90
N ALA A 396 16.75 -6.60 17.01
CA ALA A 396 15.39 -6.68 16.49
C ALA A 396 14.36 -6.87 17.62
N GLN A 397 14.65 -7.76 18.56
CA GLN A 397 13.81 -8.01 19.73
C GLN A 397 13.71 -6.77 20.65
N ALA A 398 14.82 -6.09 20.92
CA ALA A 398 14.80 -4.87 21.73
C ALA A 398 13.95 -3.76 21.09
N ALA A 399 14.07 -3.58 19.76
CA ALA A 399 13.26 -2.61 19.02
C ALA A 399 11.77 -2.98 19.01
N PHE A 400 11.44 -4.27 18.88
CA PHE A 400 10.07 -4.76 18.96
C PHE A 400 9.44 -4.52 20.34
N GLU A 401 10.16 -4.81 21.42
CA GLU A 401 9.69 -4.54 22.79
C GLU A 401 9.52 -3.03 23.05
N GLU A 402 10.39 -2.19 22.50
CA GLU A 402 10.25 -0.74 22.59
C GLU A 402 9.02 -0.24 21.81
N ALA A 403 8.75 -0.80 20.62
CA ALA A 403 7.54 -0.49 19.85
C ALA A 403 6.26 -0.81 20.65
N LYS A 404 6.24 -1.96 21.35
CA LYS A 404 5.13 -2.35 22.23
C LYS A 404 4.99 -1.40 23.42
N LYS A 405 6.10 -1.08 24.10
CA LYS A 405 6.11 -0.17 25.26
C LYS A 405 5.57 1.22 24.93
N ARG A 406 5.84 1.71 23.72
CA ARG A 406 5.35 3.01 23.23
C ARG A 406 3.91 2.97 22.69
N GLY A 407 3.30 1.78 22.59
CA GLY A 407 2.00 1.60 21.94
C GLY A 407 2.02 1.92 20.43
N LEU A 408 3.19 1.82 19.81
CA LEU A 408 3.40 2.07 18.37
C LEU A 408 3.36 0.79 17.54
N ALA A 409 3.40 -0.39 18.17
CA ALA A 409 3.39 -1.67 17.47
C ALA A 409 2.05 -1.87 16.74
N ASP A 410 2.14 -2.01 15.42
CA ASP A 410 1.03 -2.28 14.50
C ASP A 410 1.15 -3.67 13.85
N GLU A 411 0.20 -3.99 12.97
CA GLU A 411 0.21 -5.15 12.05
C GLU A 411 1.60 -5.41 11.45
N PHE A 412 2.20 -4.36 10.86
CA PHE A 412 3.49 -4.47 10.17
C PHE A 412 4.64 -4.74 11.13
N THR A 413 4.58 -4.18 12.34
CA THR A 413 5.57 -4.40 13.40
C THR A 413 5.59 -5.87 13.84
N TYR A 414 4.41 -6.43 14.12
CA TYR A 414 4.27 -7.84 14.47
C TYR A 414 4.67 -8.76 13.31
N GLY A 415 4.19 -8.49 12.09
CA GLY A 415 4.55 -9.26 10.90
C GLY A 415 6.06 -9.28 10.63
N SER A 416 6.70 -8.10 10.69
CA SER A 416 8.16 -7.98 10.49
C SER A 416 8.94 -8.73 11.56
N PHE A 417 8.56 -8.62 12.84
CA PHE A 417 9.23 -9.35 13.91
C PHE A 417 9.03 -10.87 13.81
N ILE A 418 7.83 -11.35 13.44
CA ILE A 418 7.56 -12.78 13.21
C ILE A 418 8.45 -13.33 12.09
N ASP A 419 8.57 -12.59 10.98
CA ASP A 419 9.44 -12.96 9.85
C ASP A 419 10.92 -13.01 10.27
N VAL A 420 11.40 -11.99 10.97
CA VAL A 420 12.79 -11.93 11.47
C VAL A 420 13.08 -13.05 12.47
N ALA A 421 12.25 -13.20 13.51
CA ALA A 421 12.42 -14.24 14.52
C ALA A 421 12.44 -15.64 13.90
N GLY A 422 11.59 -15.88 12.91
CA GLY A 422 11.52 -17.12 12.18
C GLY A 422 12.75 -17.43 11.32
N LYS A 423 13.23 -16.46 10.54
CA LYS A 423 14.41 -16.61 9.69
C LYS A 423 15.66 -16.89 10.52
N GLU A 424 15.78 -16.24 11.67
CA GLU A 424 16.85 -16.46 12.64
C GLU A 424 16.70 -17.76 13.46
N GLY A 425 15.57 -18.47 13.32
CA GLY A 425 15.33 -19.75 13.97
C GLY A 425 14.72 -19.70 15.37
N TYR A 426 14.36 -18.52 15.85
CA TYR A 426 13.68 -18.30 17.13
C TYR A 426 12.17 -18.50 16.98
N PHE A 427 11.74 -19.71 16.62
CA PHE A 427 10.33 -20.03 16.38
C PHE A 427 9.45 -19.75 17.60
N ASP A 428 9.92 -20.01 18.82
CA ASP A 428 9.15 -19.73 20.05
C ASP A 428 8.85 -18.23 20.20
N ALA A 429 9.79 -17.36 19.83
CA ALA A 429 9.58 -15.92 19.85
C ALA A 429 8.58 -15.49 18.76
N ALA A 430 8.69 -16.07 17.56
CA ALA A 430 7.73 -15.83 16.47
C ALA A 430 6.32 -16.28 16.86
N GLN A 431 6.18 -17.46 17.47
CA GLN A 431 4.90 -17.99 17.93
C GLN A 431 4.32 -17.13 19.06
N LYS A 432 5.13 -16.71 20.03
CA LYS A 432 4.68 -15.80 21.09
C LYS A 432 4.18 -14.47 20.52
N ALA A 433 4.91 -13.86 19.59
CA ALA A 433 4.49 -12.62 18.95
C ALA A 433 3.18 -12.80 18.15
N PHE A 434 3.02 -13.93 17.46
CA PHE A 434 1.79 -14.24 16.73
C PHE A 434 0.58 -14.41 17.66
N GLU A 435 0.73 -15.13 18.78
CA GLU A 435 -0.32 -15.27 19.79
C GLU A 435 -0.65 -13.95 20.50
N GLU A 436 0.34 -13.09 20.72
CA GLU A 436 0.13 -11.72 21.20
C GLU A 436 -0.66 -10.88 20.18
N ALA A 437 -0.29 -10.93 18.89
CA ALA A 437 -0.98 -10.21 17.82
C ALA A 437 -2.46 -10.63 17.70
N LYS A 438 -2.78 -11.91 17.93
CA LYS A 438 -4.17 -12.41 17.90
C LYS A 438 -5.04 -11.86 19.02
N LYS A 439 -4.44 -11.57 20.18
CA LYS A 439 -5.13 -11.04 21.37
C LYS A 439 -5.15 -9.51 21.39
N ALA A 440 -4.17 -8.89 20.77
CA ALA A 440 -4.03 -7.45 20.73
C ALA A 440 -4.94 -6.82 19.67
N THR A 441 -5.45 -5.64 19.98
CA THR A 441 -6.12 -4.77 19.03
C THR A 441 -5.36 -3.45 18.91
N ASN A 442 -5.37 -2.85 17.73
CA ASN A 442 -4.87 -1.49 17.55
C ASN A 442 -5.81 -0.48 18.26
N ALA A 443 -5.39 0.78 18.28
CA ALA A 443 -6.18 1.88 18.85
C ALA A 443 -7.58 2.04 18.21
N GLN A 444 -7.82 1.40 17.06
CA GLN A 444 -9.09 1.39 16.33
C GLN A 444 -9.92 0.12 16.58
N GLY A 445 -9.51 -0.72 17.54
CA GLY A 445 -10.25 -1.94 17.94
C GLY A 445 -10.11 -3.12 16.97
N ARG A 446 -9.25 -3.03 15.95
CA ARG A 446 -8.99 -4.14 15.02
C ARG A 446 -7.90 -5.03 15.55
N LYS A 447 -8.03 -6.33 15.34
CA LYS A 447 -7.00 -7.31 15.69
C LYS A 447 -5.70 -6.97 14.96
N LEU A 448 -4.57 -7.10 15.67
CA LEU A 448 -3.24 -6.94 15.08
C LEU A 448 -2.80 -8.16 14.25
N ALA A 449 -3.54 -9.28 14.36
CA ALA A 449 -3.38 -10.44 13.50
C ALA A 449 -4.33 -10.37 12.29
N ASP A 450 -3.84 -9.79 11.22
CA ASP A 450 -4.43 -9.69 9.88
C ASP A 450 -3.84 -10.74 8.91
N VAL A 451 -4.25 -10.66 7.65
CA VAL A 451 -3.78 -11.50 6.55
C VAL A 451 -2.24 -11.54 6.47
N VAL A 452 -1.54 -10.43 6.69
CA VAL A 452 -0.07 -10.34 6.59
C VAL A 452 0.60 -11.09 7.73
N ALA A 453 0.09 -10.97 8.97
CA ALA A 453 0.59 -11.71 10.12
C ALA A 453 0.39 -13.24 9.96
N PHE A 454 -0.78 -13.67 9.47
CA PHE A 454 -1.04 -15.08 9.16
C PHE A 454 -0.13 -15.60 8.05
N ASN A 455 0.06 -14.83 6.96
CA ASN A 455 0.95 -15.19 5.86
C ASN A 455 2.40 -15.37 6.34
N SER A 456 2.89 -14.42 7.12
CA SER A 456 4.25 -14.43 7.69
C SER A 456 4.45 -15.63 8.62
N PHE A 457 3.50 -15.88 9.53
CA PHE A 457 3.59 -17.00 10.46
C PHE A 457 3.51 -18.37 9.78
N ILE A 458 2.61 -18.57 8.80
CA ILE A 458 2.50 -19.84 8.06
C ILE A 458 3.80 -20.15 7.31
N ASN A 459 4.36 -19.15 6.62
CA ASN A 459 5.63 -19.28 5.90
C ASN A 459 6.77 -19.69 6.84
N ILE A 460 6.93 -18.95 7.95
CA ILE A 460 7.97 -19.20 8.94
C ILE A 460 7.80 -20.55 9.64
N ALA A 461 6.59 -20.91 10.05
CA ALA A 461 6.31 -22.20 10.66
C ALA A 461 6.67 -23.35 9.69
N GLY A 462 6.40 -23.18 8.40
CA GLY A 462 6.86 -24.09 7.34
C GLY A 462 8.39 -24.22 7.31
N LYS A 463 9.10 -23.10 7.22
CA LYS A 463 10.58 -23.02 7.17
C LYS A 463 11.28 -23.50 8.45
N CYS A 464 10.62 -23.44 9.59
CA CYS A 464 11.10 -24.00 10.85
C CYS A 464 10.74 -25.48 11.05
N HIS A 465 10.21 -26.15 10.03
CA HIS A 465 9.71 -27.53 10.07
C HIS A 465 8.61 -27.80 11.11
N GLN A 466 7.82 -26.76 11.44
CA GLN A 466 6.70 -26.80 12.38
C GLN A 466 5.36 -26.90 11.63
N PHE A 467 5.20 -27.91 10.77
CA PHE A 467 4.03 -28.04 9.90
C PHE A 467 2.67 -28.06 10.64
N LYS A 468 2.63 -28.61 11.86
CA LYS A 468 1.40 -28.62 12.68
C LYS A 468 0.93 -27.20 13.00
N ALA A 469 1.86 -26.31 13.36
CA ALA A 469 1.56 -24.91 13.65
C ALA A 469 1.17 -24.15 12.37
N ALA A 470 1.87 -24.38 11.26
CA ALA A 470 1.54 -23.80 9.96
C ALA A 470 0.11 -24.19 9.51
N LYS A 471 -0.26 -25.47 9.66
CA LYS A 471 -1.60 -25.97 9.34
C LYS A 471 -2.67 -25.40 10.25
N ALA A 472 -2.43 -25.32 11.55
CA ALA A 472 -3.38 -24.73 12.50
C ALA A 472 -3.66 -23.26 12.17
N ALA A 473 -2.61 -22.47 11.93
CA ALA A 473 -2.75 -21.07 11.53
C ALA A 473 -3.47 -20.91 10.19
N PHE A 474 -3.24 -21.81 9.22
CA PHE A 474 -3.94 -21.77 7.93
C PHE A 474 -5.44 -22.08 8.04
N GLU A 475 -5.83 -23.07 8.85
CA GLU A 475 -7.25 -23.35 9.08
C GLU A 475 -7.93 -22.23 9.89
N GLU A 476 -7.21 -21.62 10.83
CA GLU A 476 -7.68 -20.42 11.53
C GLU A 476 -7.82 -19.22 10.57
N ALA A 477 -6.89 -19.02 9.64
CA ALA A 477 -7.01 -17.99 8.60
C ALA A 477 -8.25 -18.19 7.73
N LYS A 478 -8.55 -19.44 7.32
CA LYS A 478 -9.78 -19.78 6.59
C LYS A 478 -11.04 -19.43 7.39
N ALA A 479 -11.08 -19.80 8.67
CA ALA A 479 -12.22 -19.53 9.53
C ALA A 479 -12.48 -18.02 9.71
N ASN A 480 -11.42 -17.21 9.67
CA ASN A 480 -11.51 -15.75 9.76
C ASN A 480 -11.62 -15.05 8.39
N HIS A 481 -11.74 -15.78 7.27
CA HIS A 481 -11.73 -15.23 5.91
C HIS A 481 -10.46 -14.41 5.55
N PHE A 482 -9.32 -14.74 6.16
CA PHE A 482 -8.01 -14.11 5.94
C PHE A 482 -7.14 -14.87 4.94
N VAL A 483 -7.74 -15.51 3.93
CA VAL A 483 -7.01 -16.32 2.95
C VAL A 483 -6.97 -15.58 1.63
N ASP A 484 -5.78 -15.07 1.29
CA ASP A 484 -5.48 -14.55 -0.04
C ASP A 484 -4.57 -15.51 -0.81
N ILE A 485 -4.19 -15.13 -2.04
CA ILE A 485 -3.29 -15.93 -2.87
C ILE A 485 -1.91 -16.11 -2.22
N ILE A 486 -1.47 -15.14 -1.40
CA ILE A 486 -0.17 -15.19 -0.69
C ILE A 486 -0.25 -16.18 0.47
N THR A 487 -1.38 -16.24 1.20
CA THR A 487 -1.64 -17.26 2.25
C THR A 487 -1.56 -18.66 1.67
N LEU A 488 -2.23 -18.87 0.53
CA LEU A 488 -2.26 -20.15 -0.17
C LEU A 488 -0.85 -20.57 -0.63
N ASN A 489 -0.11 -19.64 -1.25
CA ASN A 489 1.26 -19.88 -1.69
C ASN A 489 2.20 -20.19 -0.50
N SER A 490 2.06 -19.47 0.61
CA SER A 490 2.84 -19.70 1.83
C SER A 490 2.54 -21.07 2.44
N PHE A 491 1.28 -21.52 2.40
CA PHE A 491 0.88 -22.84 2.87
C PHE A 491 1.36 -23.97 1.96
N ILE A 492 1.30 -23.79 0.64
CA ILE A 492 1.85 -24.73 -0.35
C ILE A 492 3.35 -24.93 -0.09
N GLU A 493 4.08 -23.82 0.08
CA GLU A 493 5.50 -23.86 0.41
C GLU A 493 5.77 -24.58 1.74
N ALA A 494 5.02 -24.24 2.80
CA ALA A 494 5.15 -24.92 4.08
C ALA A 494 4.88 -26.43 3.97
N ALA A 495 3.92 -26.86 3.15
CA ALA A 495 3.63 -28.27 2.92
C ALA A 495 4.78 -28.98 2.17
N LEU A 496 5.34 -28.37 1.12
CA LEU A 496 6.46 -28.95 0.36
C LEU A 496 7.74 -29.05 1.18
N ILE A 497 8.07 -28.04 2.00
CA ILE A 497 9.23 -28.06 2.91
C ILE A 497 9.14 -29.20 3.94
N ASN A 498 7.93 -29.62 4.28
CA ASN A 498 7.65 -30.61 5.33
C ASN A 498 7.26 -31.99 4.77
N GLY A 499 7.57 -32.29 3.51
CA GLY A 499 7.33 -33.60 2.90
C GLY A 499 5.85 -33.92 2.70
N LYS A 500 4.98 -32.90 2.58
CA LYS A 500 3.52 -33.02 2.40
C LYS A 500 3.10 -32.73 0.96
N SER A 501 3.86 -33.26 -0.01
CA SER A 501 3.65 -33.10 -1.46
C SER A 501 2.21 -33.32 -1.95
N GLN A 502 1.51 -34.34 -1.46
CA GLN A 502 0.11 -34.61 -1.86
C GLN A 502 -0.84 -33.48 -1.43
N LEU A 503 -0.66 -32.96 -0.22
CA LEU A 503 -1.47 -31.86 0.29
C LEU A 503 -1.15 -30.56 -0.43
N ALA A 504 0.14 -30.27 -0.65
CA ALA A 504 0.58 -29.12 -1.44
C ALA A 504 -0.03 -29.14 -2.85
N SER A 505 0.04 -30.29 -3.53
CA SER A 505 -0.51 -30.48 -4.87
C SER A 505 -2.04 -30.33 -4.91
N THR A 506 -2.74 -30.83 -3.89
CA THR A 506 -4.21 -30.71 -3.80
C THR A 506 -4.62 -29.25 -3.59
N THR A 507 -3.93 -28.52 -2.70
CA THR A 507 -4.16 -27.09 -2.50
C THR A 507 -3.86 -26.31 -3.77
N PHE A 508 -2.70 -26.56 -4.39
CA PHE A 508 -2.31 -25.93 -5.65
C PHE A 508 -3.35 -26.11 -6.76
N LYS A 509 -3.83 -27.34 -6.97
CA LYS A 509 -4.86 -27.63 -7.99
C LYS A 509 -6.15 -26.84 -7.76
N LYS A 510 -6.59 -26.70 -6.51
CA LYS A 510 -7.77 -25.90 -6.15
C LYS A 510 -7.54 -24.40 -6.35
N THR A 511 -6.35 -23.91 -6.00
CA THR A 511 -6.01 -22.48 -6.10
C THR A 511 -5.84 -22.02 -7.54
N TYR A 512 -5.23 -22.87 -8.38
CA TYR A 512 -4.83 -22.53 -9.75
C TYR A 512 -5.64 -23.30 -10.81
N GLU A 513 -6.89 -23.65 -10.50
CA GLU A 513 -7.77 -24.39 -11.42
C GLU A 513 -7.89 -23.71 -12.79
N ASN A 514 -8.11 -22.39 -12.82
CA ASN A 514 -8.19 -21.62 -14.07
C ASN A 514 -6.91 -21.71 -14.92
N TYR A 515 -5.73 -21.72 -14.29
CA TYR A 515 -4.46 -21.89 -14.97
C TYR A 515 -4.36 -23.30 -15.57
N LEU A 516 -4.70 -24.33 -14.79
CA LEU A 516 -4.71 -25.72 -15.25
C LEU A 516 -5.69 -25.92 -16.41
N THR A 517 -6.91 -25.37 -16.33
CA THR A 517 -7.88 -25.45 -17.42
C THR A 517 -7.43 -24.68 -18.66
N THR A 518 -6.66 -23.60 -18.52
CA THR A 518 -6.08 -22.88 -19.67
C THR A 518 -5.00 -23.72 -20.35
N LEU A 519 -4.18 -24.43 -19.57
CA LEU A 519 -3.23 -25.44 -20.05
C LEU A 519 -3.91 -26.68 -20.66
N GLU A 520 -5.22 -26.84 -20.53
CA GLU A 520 -5.98 -27.92 -21.19
C GLU A 520 -6.68 -27.43 -22.47
N LYS A 521 -7.09 -26.14 -22.53
CA LYS A 521 -7.89 -25.58 -23.63
C LYS A 521 -7.10 -24.92 -24.76
N THR A 522 -5.82 -24.57 -24.56
CA THR A 522 -5.04 -23.78 -25.51
C THR A 522 -4.56 -24.56 -26.76
N SER A 523 -4.97 -25.82 -26.93
CA SER A 523 -4.72 -26.62 -28.14
C SER A 523 -5.34 -26.05 -29.44
N GLU A 524 -6.11 -24.96 -29.34
CA GLU A 524 -6.85 -24.35 -30.46
C GLU A 524 -6.41 -22.91 -30.82
N HIS A 525 -5.41 -22.33 -30.13
CA HIS A 525 -5.02 -20.91 -30.32
C HIS A 525 -3.60 -20.73 -30.90
N PRO A 526 -3.38 -19.80 -31.86
CA PRO A 526 -2.09 -19.62 -32.56
C PRO A 526 -0.98 -18.91 -31.75
N TYR A 527 -1.13 -18.72 -30.44
CA TYR A 527 -0.17 -18.00 -29.61
C TYR A 527 0.36 -18.90 -28.49
N ALA A 528 1.68 -18.86 -28.25
CA ALA A 528 2.32 -19.62 -27.18
C ALA A 528 1.70 -19.28 -25.80
N PRO A 529 1.36 -20.29 -24.98
CA PRO A 529 0.77 -20.10 -23.66
C PRO A 529 1.69 -19.29 -22.73
N GLN A 530 1.11 -18.36 -21.97
CA GLN A 530 1.82 -17.50 -21.03
C GLN A 530 1.66 -17.98 -19.58
N ILE A 531 2.76 -18.10 -18.84
CA ILE A 531 2.79 -18.45 -17.41
C ILE A 531 3.21 -17.22 -16.61
N ASP A 532 2.35 -16.74 -15.72
CA ASP A 532 2.61 -15.55 -14.91
C ASP A 532 3.03 -15.93 -13.48
N PHE A 533 4.24 -15.52 -13.08
CA PHE A 533 4.78 -15.77 -11.75
C PHE A 533 4.70 -14.58 -10.79
N HIS A 534 4.09 -13.44 -11.16
CA HIS A 534 4.09 -12.21 -10.35
C HIS A 534 3.63 -12.41 -8.89
N THR A 535 2.70 -13.33 -8.65
CA THR A 535 2.15 -13.62 -7.31
C THR A 535 2.72 -14.88 -6.66
N CYS A 536 3.63 -15.59 -7.33
CA CYS A 536 4.12 -16.91 -6.91
C CYS A 536 5.41 -16.83 -6.08
N ASN A 537 5.51 -17.66 -5.04
CA ASN A 537 6.79 -17.97 -4.42
C ASN A 537 7.52 -19.10 -5.19
N ALA A 538 8.77 -19.38 -4.82
CA ALA A 538 9.60 -20.40 -5.47
C ALA A 538 8.91 -21.77 -5.57
N ALA A 539 8.26 -22.18 -4.48
CA ALA A 539 7.57 -23.47 -4.38
C ALA A 539 6.34 -23.57 -5.29
N THR A 540 5.53 -22.51 -5.37
CA THR A 540 4.36 -22.46 -6.26
C THR A 540 4.79 -22.37 -7.72
N ALA A 541 5.84 -21.60 -8.02
CA ALA A 541 6.41 -21.51 -9.37
C ALA A 541 6.91 -22.88 -9.85
N TRP A 542 7.54 -23.66 -8.98
CA TRP A 542 7.95 -25.03 -9.28
C TRP A 542 6.76 -25.93 -9.66
N LEU A 543 5.66 -25.88 -8.90
CA LEU A 543 4.45 -26.65 -9.22
C LEU A 543 3.79 -26.19 -10.52
N MET A 544 3.81 -24.89 -10.84
CA MET A 544 3.32 -24.37 -12.12
C MET A 544 4.14 -24.86 -13.31
N LEU A 545 5.46 -24.85 -13.20
CA LEU A 545 6.38 -25.36 -14.22
C LEU A 545 6.23 -26.87 -14.39
N HIS A 546 6.10 -27.62 -13.29
CA HIS A 546 5.84 -29.05 -13.30
C HIS A 546 4.51 -29.38 -13.99
N ALA A 547 3.44 -28.62 -13.70
CA ALA A 547 2.15 -28.76 -14.38
C ALA A 547 2.24 -28.42 -15.88
N ALA A 548 3.03 -27.42 -16.27
CA ALA A 548 3.27 -27.09 -17.67
C ALA A 548 4.01 -28.22 -18.41
N LEU A 549 5.01 -28.87 -17.78
CA LEU A 549 5.67 -30.04 -18.37
C LEU A 549 4.73 -31.23 -18.57
N LEU A 550 3.82 -31.46 -17.62
CA LEU A 550 2.81 -32.52 -17.70
C LEU A 550 1.73 -32.24 -18.74
N SER A 551 1.58 -30.99 -19.19
CA SER A 551 0.59 -30.64 -20.20
C SER A 551 0.91 -31.34 -21.53
N PRO A 552 -0.11 -31.83 -22.25
CA PRO A 552 0.04 -32.39 -23.60
C PRO A 552 0.26 -31.31 -24.69
N LEU A 553 0.31 -30.03 -24.32
CA LEU A 553 0.41 -28.88 -25.24
C LEU A 553 1.82 -28.63 -25.84
N ASP A 554 1.85 -27.66 -26.75
CA ASP A 554 2.98 -27.08 -27.51
C ASP A 554 4.35 -27.06 -26.81
N LEU A 555 5.38 -27.19 -27.64
CA LEU A 555 6.80 -27.22 -27.28
C LEU A 555 7.32 -25.94 -26.60
N ILE A 556 6.58 -24.83 -26.59
CA ILE A 556 7.10 -23.50 -26.19
C ILE A 556 6.12 -22.74 -25.29
N PHE A 557 6.57 -22.33 -24.11
CA PHE A 557 5.86 -21.47 -23.16
C PHE A 557 6.57 -20.12 -23.00
N VAL A 558 5.80 -19.04 -22.84
CA VAL A 558 6.33 -17.72 -22.47
C VAL A 558 6.12 -17.49 -20.98
N LEU A 559 7.21 -17.40 -20.23
CA LEU A 559 7.24 -17.16 -18.80
C LEU A 559 7.31 -15.66 -18.52
N ILE A 560 6.42 -15.14 -17.69
CA ILE A 560 6.41 -13.77 -17.21
C ILE A 560 6.95 -13.81 -15.78
N ILE A 561 8.23 -13.51 -15.65
CA ILE A 561 8.92 -13.39 -14.37
C ILE A 561 8.79 -11.94 -13.92
N GLY A 562 7.72 -11.69 -13.21
CA GLY A 562 7.56 -10.45 -12.49
C GLY A 562 8.55 -10.28 -11.36
N LYS A 563 8.93 -9.04 -11.06
CA LYS A 563 9.45 -8.69 -9.73
C LYS A 563 8.32 -8.95 -8.74
N GLY A 564 8.39 -10.06 -8.00
CA GLY A 564 7.53 -10.28 -6.84
C GLY A 564 7.61 -9.04 -5.94
N ILE A 565 6.51 -8.71 -5.27
CA ILE A 565 6.34 -7.45 -4.50
C ILE A 565 7.48 -7.21 -3.48
N HIS A 566 8.28 -8.23 -3.15
CA HIS A 566 9.42 -8.18 -2.23
C HIS A 566 10.80 -8.55 -2.81
N SER A 567 10.96 -8.74 -4.11
CA SER A 567 12.25 -9.19 -4.68
C SER A 567 12.87 -8.14 -5.61
N LEU A 568 13.86 -7.41 -5.08
CA LEU A 568 14.47 -6.26 -5.76
C LEU A 568 15.85 -6.53 -6.39
N ASN A 569 16.43 -7.73 -6.22
CA ASN A 569 17.71 -8.08 -6.83
C ASN A 569 17.54 -8.91 -8.12
N GLU A 570 18.21 -8.49 -9.20
CA GLU A 570 18.30 -9.22 -10.48
C GLU A 570 19.05 -10.56 -10.37
N LYS A 571 19.84 -10.76 -9.30
CA LYS A 571 20.65 -11.97 -9.15
C LYS A 571 19.95 -13.17 -8.55
N THR A 572 18.79 -13.01 -7.90
CA THR A 572 18.01 -14.13 -7.35
C THR A 572 16.61 -13.63 -6.94
N THR A 573 15.64 -13.64 -7.84
CA THR A 573 14.25 -13.71 -7.38
C THR A 573 13.97 -15.14 -6.90
N PRO A 574 13.14 -15.39 -5.88
CA PRO A 574 12.79 -16.76 -5.47
C PRO A 574 12.28 -17.61 -6.65
N VAL A 575 11.62 -16.96 -7.62
CA VAL A 575 11.18 -17.55 -8.88
C VAL A 575 12.36 -17.84 -9.82
N ALA A 576 13.36 -16.96 -9.93
CA ALA A 576 14.58 -17.21 -10.70
C ALA A 576 15.39 -18.38 -10.13
N SER A 577 15.53 -18.49 -8.80
CA SER A 577 16.15 -19.67 -8.18
C SER A 577 15.36 -20.95 -8.45
N ALA A 578 14.02 -20.87 -8.46
CA ALA A 578 13.19 -22.01 -8.88
C ALA A 578 13.41 -22.36 -10.35
N LEU A 579 13.53 -21.37 -11.23
CA LEU A 579 13.79 -21.58 -12.66
C LEU A 579 15.19 -22.10 -12.93
N GLU A 580 16.21 -21.62 -12.22
CA GLU A 580 17.58 -22.13 -12.30
C GLU A 580 17.66 -23.55 -11.79
N ALA A 581 17.04 -23.85 -10.64
CA ALA A 581 16.95 -25.21 -10.13
C ALA A 581 16.20 -26.14 -11.10
N PHE A 582 15.15 -25.63 -11.74
CA PHE A 582 14.35 -26.37 -12.72
C PHE A 582 15.17 -26.61 -13.99
N ALA A 583 15.84 -25.59 -14.51
CA ALA A 583 16.75 -25.68 -15.64
C ALA A 583 17.91 -26.64 -15.35
N CYS A 584 18.52 -26.60 -14.17
CA CYS A 584 19.59 -27.53 -13.78
C CYS A 584 19.09 -28.97 -13.69
N LYS A 585 17.89 -29.20 -13.15
CA LYS A 585 17.31 -30.54 -13.00
C LYS A 585 16.83 -31.13 -14.33
N PHE A 586 16.40 -30.28 -15.26
CA PHE A 586 15.91 -30.65 -16.59
C PHE A 586 16.82 -30.16 -17.73
N PHE A 587 18.12 -29.97 -17.47
CA PHE A 587 19.06 -29.29 -18.39
C PHE A 587 19.14 -29.94 -19.78
N HIS A 588 18.87 -31.24 -19.88
CA HIS A 588 18.86 -31.98 -21.14
C HIS A 588 17.48 -32.06 -21.82
N GLN A 589 16.45 -31.49 -21.20
CA GLN A 589 15.04 -31.75 -21.51
C GLN A 589 14.18 -30.48 -21.61
N VAL A 590 14.69 -29.36 -21.08
CA VAL A 590 14.02 -28.05 -21.10
C VAL A 590 15.06 -26.97 -21.39
N ASN A 591 14.84 -26.22 -22.47
CA ASN A 591 15.62 -25.02 -22.77
C ASN A 591 14.92 -23.80 -22.17
N LEU A 592 15.59 -23.14 -21.23
CA LEU A 592 15.14 -21.90 -20.60
C LEU A 592 16.06 -20.76 -21.01
N PHE A 593 15.50 -19.74 -21.66
CA PHE A 593 16.28 -18.58 -22.08
C PHE A 593 15.49 -17.27 -21.95
N PRO A 594 16.14 -16.16 -21.56
CA PRO A 594 15.50 -14.85 -21.53
C PRO A 594 15.20 -14.35 -22.96
N LEU A 595 14.06 -13.68 -23.14
CA LEU A 595 13.72 -13.02 -24.39
C LEU A 595 14.60 -11.77 -24.56
N GLN A 596 15.37 -11.73 -25.66
CA GLN A 596 16.16 -10.55 -26.01
C GLN A 596 15.23 -9.33 -26.13
N ASN A 597 15.60 -8.22 -25.47
CA ASN A 597 14.86 -6.95 -25.41
C ASN A 597 13.59 -6.92 -24.53
N ASN A 598 13.34 -7.90 -23.65
CA ASN A 598 12.22 -7.82 -22.70
C ASN A 598 12.61 -8.36 -21.30
N PRO A 599 13.25 -7.54 -20.44
CA PRO A 599 13.61 -7.94 -19.08
C PRO A 599 12.35 -8.34 -18.30
N GLY A 600 12.32 -9.59 -17.83
CA GLY A 600 11.16 -10.18 -17.14
C GLY A 600 10.35 -11.18 -17.96
N ARG A 601 10.73 -11.45 -19.23
CA ARG A 601 10.16 -12.55 -20.02
C ARG A 601 11.18 -13.61 -20.37
N TRP A 602 10.83 -14.86 -20.12
CA TRP A 602 11.63 -16.03 -20.45
C TRP A 602 10.83 -16.95 -21.37
N VAL A 603 11.53 -17.78 -22.12
CA VAL A 603 10.92 -18.84 -22.93
C VAL A 603 11.34 -20.16 -22.34
N MET A 604 10.38 -21.05 -22.13
CA MET A 604 10.62 -22.44 -21.78
C MET A 604 10.24 -23.30 -22.97
N GLN A 605 11.24 -23.96 -23.57
CA GLN A 605 11.03 -24.92 -24.65
C GLN A 605 11.21 -26.34 -24.11
N LYS A 606 10.17 -27.17 -24.25
CA LYS A 606 10.13 -28.58 -23.84
C LYS A 606 10.70 -29.47 -24.95
N ASP A 607 11.46 -30.49 -24.59
CA ASP A 607 11.91 -31.54 -25.51
C ASP A 607 10.81 -32.61 -25.73
N GLU A 608 10.70 -33.11 -26.96
CA GLU A 608 9.68 -34.08 -27.42
C GLU A 608 9.88 -35.48 -26.83
N LEU A 609 11.09 -35.78 -26.33
CA LEU A 609 11.52 -37.11 -25.85
C LEU A 609 11.13 -37.42 -24.39
N LEU A 610 10.50 -36.50 -23.67
CA LEU A 610 10.14 -36.66 -22.25
C LEU A 610 8.93 -37.59 -22.05
N SER A 611 9.10 -38.72 -21.37
CA SER A 611 7.95 -39.57 -21.03
C SER A 611 7.11 -38.94 -19.91
N GLN A 612 5.78 -38.91 -20.07
CA GLN A 612 4.87 -38.39 -19.03
C GLN A 612 4.99 -39.15 -17.70
N THR A 613 5.45 -40.40 -17.75
CA THR A 613 5.65 -41.26 -16.57
C THR A 613 6.84 -40.80 -15.73
N GLU A 614 7.94 -40.39 -16.36
CA GLU A 614 9.11 -39.85 -15.65
C GLU A 614 8.77 -38.52 -14.96
N ILE A 615 8.03 -37.63 -15.64
CA ILE A 615 7.62 -36.34 -15.06
C ILE A 615 6.67 -36.54 -13.86
N LYS A 616 5.72 -37.48 -13.94
CA LYS A 616 4.78 -37.78 -12.85
C LYS A 616 5.45 -38.32 -11.60
N ASN A 617 6.58 -39.01 -11.74
CA ASN A 617 7.29 -39.66 -10.64
C ASN A 617 8.35 -38.76 -9.98
N LEU A 618 8.48 -37.51 -10.42
CA LEU A 618 9.43 -36.58 -9.84
C LEU A 618 9.05 -36.21 -8.39
N PRO A 619 10.01 -36.23 -7.45
CA PRO A 619 9.81 -35.64 -6.14
C PRO A 619 9.50 -34.14 -6.28
N LEU A 620 8.43 -33.72 -5.62
CA LEU A 620 8.00 -32.31 -5.57
C LEU A 620 8.50 -31.60 -4.30
N ASP A 621 9.03 -32.36 -3.34
CA ASP A 621 9.47 -31.83 -2.06
C ASP A 621 10.68 -30.90 -2.23
N ILE A 622 10.75 -29.89 -1.36
CA ILE A 622 11.78 -28.86 -1.41
C ILE A 622 12.51 -28.87 -0.06
N GLN A 623 13.82 -28.85 -0.07
CA GLN A 623 14.61 -28.56 1.12
C GLN A 623 14.80 -27.05 1.24
N TYR A 624 14.55 -26.52 2.43
CA TYR A 624 14.85 -25.12 2.75
C TYR A 624 16.02 -25.09 3.73
N ASN A 625 17.13 -24.49 3.30
CA ASN A 625 18.27 -24.20 4.14
C ASN A 625 18.31 -22.68 4.40
N ARG A 626 18.49 -22.30 5.67
CA ARG A 626 18.49 -20.89 6.10
C ARG A 626 19.65 -20.08 5.50
N HIS A 627 20.76 -20.71 5.14
CA HIS A 627 21.95 -20.05 4.61
C HIS A 627 22.09 -20.20 3.09
N THR A 628 21.68 -21.33 2.53
CA THR A 628 21.83 -21.62 1.09
C THR A 628 20.55 -21.48 0.28
N GLY A 629 19.41 -21.19 0.92
CA GLY A 629 18.12 -21.03 0.25
C GLY A 629 17.44 -22.38 -0.05
N TYR A 630 16.67 -22.43 -1.14
CA TYR A 630 15.92 -23.62 -1.53
C TYR A 630 16.80 -24.58 -2.34
N THR A 631 16.75 -25.86 -1.99
CA THR A 631 17.27 -26.97 -2.79
C THR A 631 16.09 -27.86 -3.17
N PHE A 632 15.81 -28.02 -4.46
CA PHE A 632 14.72 -28.87 -4.93
C PHE A 632 15.20 -30.33 -4.96
N VAL A 633 14.58 -31.18 -4.12
CA VAL A 633 15.00 -32.58 -3.87
C VAL A 633 14.64 -33.45 -5.06
#